data_AF-A0A661C4K5-F1
#
_entry.id   AF-A0A661C4K5-F1
#
_cell.length_a   1.000
_cell.length_b   1.000
_cell.length_c   1.000
_cell.angle_alpha   90.00
_cell.angle_beta   90.00
_cell.angle_gamma   90.00
#
_symmetry.space_group_name_H-M   'P 1'
#
loop_
_entity.id
_entity.type
_entity.pdbx_description
1 polymer ?
#
loop_
_entity_poly.entity_id
_entity_poly.type
_entity_poly.pdbx_seq_one_letter_code
_entity_poly.pdbx_strand_id
1 'polypeptide(L)' 'MDTSLHLVKDLFLQIGLPNENPDIDSFIHKNKGIPSDTPIWEADFWTRSQADFLKESYDEDSDWVEAVDHLDALLRD' A
#
# COMPACT_ATOMS: atom_id res chain seq x y z
N MET A 1 -17.52 -10.26 0.40
CA MET A 1 -16.23 -10.78 0.89
C MET A 1 -15.23 -9.71 0.52
N ASP A 2 -14.90 -8.85 1.48
CA ASP A 2 -14.07 -7.65 1.30
C ASP A 2 -12.62 -7.93 1.72
N THR A 3 -12.12 -9.14 1.43
CA THR A 3 -10.83 -9.62 1.91
C THR A 3 -9.69 -8.70 1.49
N SER A 4 -9.74 -8.18 0.26
CA SER A 4 -8.73 -7.24 -0.26
C SER A 4 -8.67 -5.94 0.56
N LEU A 5 -9.82 -5.42 1.00
CA LEU A 5 -9.87 -4.25 1.87
C LEU A 5 -9.30 -4.55 3.26
N HIS A 6 -9.54 -5.75 3.80
CA HIS A 6 -8.96 -6.17 5.07
C HIS A 6 -7.43 -6.25 5.01
N LEU A 7 -6.86 -6.81 3.94
CA LEU A 7 -5.40 -6.89 3.75
C LEU A 7 -4.76 -5.50 3.73
N VAL A 8 -5.35 -4.55 2.99
CA VAL A 8 -4.86 -3.17 2.92
C VAL A 8 -4.95 -2.47 4.29
N LYS A 9 -6.02 -2.72 5.06
CA LYS A 9 -6.14 -2.19 6.42
C LYS A 9 -5.04 -2.66 7.35
N ASP A 10 -4.76 -3.95 7.32
CA ASP A 10 -3.71 -4.55 8.14
C ASP A 10 -2.33 -4.01 7.73
N LEU A 11 -2.11 -3.79 6.43
CA LEU A 11 -0.89 -3.16 5.92
C LEU A 11 -0.76 -1.71 6.43
N PHE A 12 -1.85 -0.93 6.38
CA PHE A 12 -1.85 0.44 6.89
C PHE A 12 -1.51 0.49 8.37
N LEU A 13 -2.07 -0.41 9.18
CA LEU A 13 -1.69 -0.55 10.59
C LEU A 13 -0.19 -0.83 10.77
N GLN A 14 0.36 -1.73 9.97
CA GLN A 14 1.76 -2.14 10.05
C GLN A 14 2.73 -0.99 9.69
N ILE A 15 2.37 -0.17 8.71
CA ILE A 15 3.20 0.97 8.27
C ILE A 15 2.85 2.29 8.97
N GLY A 16 2.00 2.25 9.99
CA GLY A 16 1.66 3.39 10.85
C GLY A 16 0.68 4.40 10.23
N LEU A 17 -0.15 3.99 9.28
CA LEU A 17 -1.21 4.78 8.68
C LEU A 17 -2.59 4.47 9.28
N PRO A 18 -3.56 5.41 9.17
CA PRO A 18 -4.94 5.17 9.59
C PRO A 18 -5.60 4.09 8.72
N ASN A 19 -6.10 3.02 9.33
CA ASN A 19 -6.71 1.87 8.63
C ASN A 19 -8.24 1.93 8.53
N GLU A 20 -8.85 3.06 8.85
CA GLU A 20 -10.30 3.20 8.72
C GLU A 20 -10.68 3.28 7.23
N ASN A 21 -11.82 2.66 6.85
CA ASN A 21 -12.34 2.70 5.48
C ASN A 21 -12.26 4.10 4.82
N PRO A 22 -12.82 5.17 5.43
CA PRO A 22 -12.81 6.50 4.81
C PRO A 22 -11.39 7.07 4.65
N ASP A 23 -10.46 6.75 5.54
CA ASP A 23 -9.08 7.23 5.46
C ASP A 23 -8.30 6.52 4.35
N ILE A 24 -8.51 5.21 4.19
CA ILE A 24 -7.93 4.41 3.10
C ILE A 24 -8.44 4.89 1.74
N ASP A 25 -9.75 5.03 1.57
CA ASP A 25 -10.34 5.55 0.33
C ASP A 25 -9.81 6.95 -0.02
N SER A 26 -9.75 7.83 0.97
CA SER A 26 -9.21 9.19 0.81
C SER A 26 -7.73 9.17 0.43
N PHE A 27 -6.93 8.31 1.08
CA PHE A 27 -5.51 8.14 0.78
C PHE A 27 -5.30 7.64 -0.64
N ILE A 28 -6.04 6.60 -1.05
CA ILE A 28 -5.97 6.05 -2.40
C ILE A 28 -6.33 7.15 -3.40
N HIS A 29 -7.49 7.78 -3.24
CA HIS A 29 -7.97 8.81 -4.16
C HIS A 29 -7.00 9.99 -4.30
N LYS A 30 -6.32 10.37 -3.21
CA LYS A 30 -5.34 11.45 -3.19
C LYS A 30 -4.03 11.08 -3.88
N ASN A 31 -3.59 9.83 -3.77
CA ASN A 31 -2.30 9.35 -4.25
C ASN A 31 -2.39 8.50 -5.53
N LYS A 32 -3.59 8.40 -6.13
CA LYS A 32 -3.82 7.72 -7.40
C LYS A 32 -2.93 8.30 -8.51
N GLY A 33 -2.60 7.45 -9.48
CA GLY A 33 -1.85 7.84 -10.68
C GLY A 33 -0.35 7.53 -10.61
N ILE A 34 0.05 6.51 -9.87
CA ILE A 34 1.44 6.03 -9.86
C ILE A 34 1.80 5.48 -11.25
N PRO A 35 2.91 5.91 -11.87
CA PRO A 35 3.34 5.41 -13.17
C PRO A 35 3.56 3.89 -13.14
N SER A 36 3.08 3.15 -14.15
CA SER A 36 3.18 1.68 -14.24
C SER A 36 4.60 1.12 -14.14
N ASP A 37 5.61 1.93 -14.43
CA ASP A 37 7.04 1.56 -14.38
C ASP A 37 7.67 1.83 -13.01
N THR A 38 6.97 2.54 -12.11
CA THR A 38 7.46 2.91 -10.78
C THR A 38 6.91 1.95 -9.74
N PRO A 39 7.76 1.24 -8.98
CA PRO A 39 7.32 0.42 -7.86
C PRO A 39 6.59 1.23 -6.79
N ILE A 40 5.61 0.64 -6.11
CA ILE A 40 4.82 1.35 -5.10
C ILE A 40 5.70 1.97 -4.01
N TRP A 41 6.75 1.30 -3.57
CA TRP A 41 7.68 1.81 -2.53
C TRP A 41 8.55 2.98 -2.99
N GLU A 42 8.65 3.25 -4.30
CA GLU A 42 9.36 4.42 -4.81
C GLU A 42 8.47 5.66 -4.93
N ALA A 43 7.18 5.56 -4.57
CA ALA A 43 6.28 6.69 -4.67
C ALA A 43 6.59 7.78 -3.62
N ASP A 44 6.55 9.05 -4.04
CA ASP A 44 6.99 10.21 -3.25
C ASP A 44 6.16 10.49 -1.99
N PHE A 45 4.98 9.87 -1.85
CA PHE A 45 4.10 10.07 -0.70
C PHE A 45 4.40 9.11 0.47
N TRP A 46 5.30 8.14 0.27
CA TRP A 46 5.80 7.28 1.34
C TRP A 46 6.92 7.95 2.12
N THR A 47 6.93 7.75 3.43
CA THR A 47 8.12 8.02 4.22
C THR A 47 9.16 6.93 3.99
N ARG A 48 10.43 7.22 4.31
CA ARG A 48 11.53 6.25 4.16
C ARG A 48 11.23 4.90 4.82
N SER A 49 10.73 4.90 6.06
CA SER A 49 10.41 3.65 6.77
C SER A 49 9.26 2.87 6.12
N GLN A 50 8.29 3.55 5.51
CA GLN A 50 7.17 2.89 4.82
C GLN A 50 7.64 2.29 3.50
N ALA A 51 8.40 3.05 2.72
CA ALA A 51 9.03 2.58 1.50
C ALA A 51 9.95 1.38 1.76
N ASP A 52 10.80 1.46 2.78
CA ASP A 52 11.69 0.36 3.16
C ASP A 52 10.88 -0.89 3.51
N PHE A 53 9.82 -0.79 4.32
CA PHE A 53 8.95 -1.93 4.66
C PHE A 53 8.25 -2.53 3.43
N LEU A 54 7.69 -1.68 2.57
CA LEU A 54 7.04 -2.12 1.33
C LEU A 54 8.04 -2.85 0.43
N LYS A 55 9.27 -2.35 0.31
CA LYS A 55 10.32 -3.02 -0.45
C LYS A 55 10.74 -4.35 0.19
N GLU A 56 10.99 -4.36 1.50
CA GLU A 56 11.35 -5.57 2.25
C GLU A 56 10.29 -6.65 2.10
N SER A 57 9.01 -6.28 2.03
CA SER A 57 7.94 -7.26 1.82
C SER A 57 8.12 -8.06 0.52
N TYR A 58 8.56 -7.44 -0.58
CA TYR A 58 8.87 -8.16 -1.82
C TYR A 58 10.24 -8.83 -1.79
N ASP A 59 11.26 -8.17 -1.24
CA ASP A 59 12.61 -8.73 -1.17
C ASP A 59 12.65 -10.03 -0.33
N GLU A 60 11.84 -10.10 0.73
CA GLU A 60 11.73 -11.26 1.62
C GLU A 60 10.61 -12.24 1.26
N ASP A 61 9.85 -11.99 0.18
CA ASP A 61 8.66 -12.77 -0.19
C ASP A 61 7.71 -12.98 1.00
N SER A 62 7.42 -11.87 1.68
CA SER A 62 6.64 -11.85 2.92
C SER A 62 5.15 -12.04 2.66
N ASP A 63 4.39 -12.40 3.70
CA ASP A 63 2.92 -12.46 3.65
C ASP A 63 2.27 -11.11 3.27
N TRP A 64 3.02 -10.01 3.40
CA TRP A 64 2.55 -8.67 3.03
C TRP A 64 2.51 -8.41 1.52
N VAL A 65 3.20 -9.21 0.69
CA VAL A 65 3.22 -9.02 -0.77
C VAL A 65 1.81 -8.91 -1.34
N GLU A 66 0.90 -9.78 -0.92
CA GLU A 66 -0.50 -9.75 -1.39
C GLU A 66 -1.22 -8.44 -1.01
N ALA A 67 -1.00 -7.94 0.20
CA ALA A 67 -1.59 -6.68 0.66
C ALA A 67 -1.01 -5.48 -0.10
N VAL A 68 0.29 -5.51 -0.40
CA VAL A 68 0.97 -4.45 -1.13
C VAL A 68 0.58 -4.45 -2.61
N ASP A 69 0.47 -5.62 -3.25
CA ASP A 69 -0.06 -5.77 -4.61
C ASP A 69 -1.50 -5.24 -4.73
N HIS A 70 -2.34 -5.52 -3.73
CA HIS A 70 -3.69 -4.99 -3.69
C HIS A 70 -3.70 -3.46 -3.57
N LEU A 71 -2.85 -2.90 -2.71
CA LEU A 71 -2.73 -1.45 -2.57
C LEU A 71 -2.21 -0.79 -3.85
N ASP A 72 -1.22 -1.40 -4.50
CA ASP A 72 -0.65 -0.94 -5.77
C ASP A 72 -1.71 -0.91 -6.87
N ALA A 73 -2.51 -1.96 -7.00
CA ALA A 73 -3.64 -2.00 -7.93
C ALA A 73 -4.65 -0.87 -7.68
N LEU A 74 -5.00 -0.61 -6.42
CA LEU A 74 -5.94 0.46 -6.05
C LEU A 74 -5.40 1.87 -6.36
N LEU A 75 -4.09 2.08 -6.26
CA LEU A 75 -3.44 3.36 -6.55
C LEU A 75 -3.22 3.60 -8.04
N ARG A 76 -3.29 2.55 -8.86
CA ARG A 76 -3.13 2.63 -10.33
C ARG A 76 -4.45 2.68 -11.11
N ASP A 77 -5.55 2.28 -10.48
CA ASP A 77 -6.92 2.38 -11.02
C ASP A 77 -7.41 3.83 -11.08
#